data_AF-A0A4Y8UYP0-F1
#
_entry.id   AF-A0A4Y8UYP0-F1
#
_cell.length_a   1.000
_cell.length_b   1.000
_cell.length_c   1.000
_cell.angle_alpha   90.00
_cell.angle_beta   90.00
_cell.angle_gamma   90.00
#
_symmetry.space_group_name_H-M   'P 1'
#
loop_
_entity.id
_entity.type
_entity.pdbx_description
1 polymer ?
#
loop_
_entity_poly.entity_id
_entity_poly.type
_entity_poly.pdbx_seq_one_letter_code
_entity_poly.pdbx_strand_id
1 'polypeptide(L)'
;MDGRDGGASGTGATELPDGDEPVVVAGVDAARHAQELLAEHVPLALIADLLTPTGDTSAEILASEGLPEDAWWDEREGGGASHA
;
A
#
# COMPACT_ATOMS: atom_id res chain seq x y z
N MET A 1 9.24 22.40 48.26
CA MET A 1 9.23 20.94 48.02
C MET A 1 8.77 20.75 46.59
N ASP A 2 9.74 20.73 45.68
CA ASP A 2 9.60 20.24 44.31
C ASP A 2 9.31 18.73 44.30
N GLY A 3 8.54 18.30 43.31
CA GLY A 3 8.35 16.90 42.91
C GLY A 3 7.68 16.88 41.53
N ARG A 4 8.48 17.09 40.48
CA ARG A 4 8.94 16.09 39.49
C ARG A 4 7.84 15.44 38.64
N ASP A 5 7.89 15.82 37.36
CA ASP A 5 8.05 14.94 36.20
C ASP A 5 6.96 13.90 35.93
N GLY A 6 5.90 14.34 35.24
CA GLY A 6 5.14 13.48 34.32
C GLY A 6 5.92 13.33 33.02
N GLY A 7 6.88 12.41 33.02
CA GLY A 7 7.74 12.11 31.88
C GLY A 7 7.04 11.31 30.77
N ALA A 8 7.42 11.68 29.54
CA ALA A 8 7.62 10.85 28.36
C ALA A 8 6.41 10.16 27.69
N SER A 9 6.09 10.71 26.51
CA SER A 9 6.01 10.01 25.22
C SER A 9 5.50 8.58 25.21
N GLY A 10 4.24 8.41 24.85
CA GLY A 10 3.82 7.36 23.95
C GLY A 10 3.73 7.95 22.55
N THR A 11 4.81 7.89 21.79
CA THR A 11 4.81 8.00 20.33
C THR A 11 3.65 7.16 19.81
N GLY A 12 2.66 7.80 19.18
CA GLY A 12 1.73 7.10 18.28
C GLY A 12 2.57 6.59 17.12
N ALA A 13 3.16 5.40 17.30
CA ALA A 13 3.62 4.61 16.20
C ALA A 13 2.39 4.42 15.32
N THR A 14 2.41 5.01 14.13
CA THR A 14 1.55 4.55 13.05
C THR A 14 1.91 3.07 12.88
N GLU A 15 1.09 2.21 13.48
CA GLU A 15 1.12 0.78 13.25
C GLU A 15 0.92 0.63 11.75
N LEU A 16 2.01 0.26 11.06
CA LEU A 16 1.94 -0.05 9.65
C LEU A 16 1.00 -1.25 9.55
N PRO A 17 -0.08 -1.18 8.74
CA PRO A 17 -0.98 -2.31 8.60
C PRO A 17 -0.19 -3.55 8.21
N ASP A 18 -0.53 -4.69 8.82
CA ASP A 18 0.00 -5.99 8.40
C ASP A 18 -0.17 -6.11 6.88
N GLY A 19 0.88 -6.54 6.18
CA GLY A 19 0.97 -6.52 4.72
C GLY A 19 -0.02 -7.43 3.97
N ASP A 20 -0.97 -8.02 4.69
CA ASP A 20 -2.05 -8.88 4.20
C ASP A 20 -3.41 -8.13 4.15
N GLU A 21 -3.45 -6.89 4.64
CA GLU A 21 -4.62 -6.03 4.48
C GLU A 21 -4.66 -5.50 3.04
N PRO A 22 -5.75 -5.66 2.28
CA PRO A 22 -5.88 -5.01 0.99
C PRO A 22 -5.67 -3.50 1.20
N VAL A 23 -4.83 -2.87 0.38
CA VAL A 23 -4.75 -1.41 0.30
C VAL A 23 -6.03 -0.91 -0.37
N VAL A 24 -7.14 -1.03 0.35
CA VAL A 24 -8.35 -0.29 0.05
C VAL A 24 -8.00 1.13 0.42
N VAL A 25 -8.00 2.04 -0.55
CA VAL A 25 -8.00 3.47 -0.23
C VAL A 25 -9.38 3.81 0.35
N ALA A 26 -9.65 3.29 1.55
CA ALA A 26 -10.90 3.45 2.26
C ALA A 26 -11.03 4.94 2.62
N GLY A 27 -12.04 5.61 2.06
CA GLY A 27 -12.34 7.01 2.33
C GLY A 27 -11.95 7.99 1.22
N VAL A 28 -11.39 7.52 0.10
CA VAL A 28 -11.27 8.35 -1.09
C VAL A 28 -12.58 8.30 -1.87
N ASP A 29 -13.30 9.42 -1.83
CA ASP A 29 -14.43 9.68 -2.71
C ASP A 29 -13.94 9.57 -4.16
N ALA A 30 -14.38 8.52 -4.86
CA ALA A 30 -13.97 8.21 -6.22
C ALA A 30 -14.21 9.39 -7.19
N ALA A 31 -15.27 10.18 -6.97
CA ALA A 31 -15.54 11.34 -7.79
C ALA A 31 -14.51 12.45 -7.57
N ARG A 32 -14.14 12.72 -6.31
CA ARG A 32 -13.09 13.68 -5.95
C ARG A 32 -11.73 13.24 -6.47
N HIS A 33 -11.40 11.96 -6.37
CA HIS A 33 -10.14 11.43 -6.88
C HIS A 33 -10.04 11.49 -8.40
N ALA A 34 -11.13 11.18 -9.10
CA ALA A 34 -11.20 11.34 -10.55
C ALA A 34 -11.00 12.81 -10.96
N GLN A 35 -11.55 13.76 -10.20
CA GLN A 35 -11.35 15.19 -10.44
C GLN A 35 -9.89 15.62 -10.24
N GLU A 36 -9.21 15.12 -9.21
CA GLU A 36 -7.78 15.36 -8.99
C GLU A 36 -6.93 14.85 -10.15
N LEU A 37 -7.16 13.61 -10.60
CA LEU A 37 -6.45 13.02 -11.73
C LEU A 37 -6.71 13.77 -13.06
N LEU A 38 -7.94 14.25 -13.29
CA LEU A 38 -8.25 15.09 -14.44
C LEU A 38 -7.52 16.45 -14.37
N ALA A 39 -7.37 17.04 -13.18
CA ALA A 39 -6.60 18.27 -12.98
C ALA A 39 -5.11 18.07 -13.25
N GLU A 40 -4.57 16.89 -12.93
CA GLU A 40 -3.21 16.45 -13.27
C GLU A 40 -3.06 15.99 -14.74
N HIS A 41 -4.07 16.23 -15.58
CA HIS A 41 -4.08 15.90 -17.01
C HIS A 41 -3.96 14.39 -17.30
N VAL A 42 -4.36 13.54 -16.36
CA VAL A 42 -4.49 12.11 -16.62
C VAL A 42 -5.63 11.87 -17.61
N PRO A 43 -5.40 11.13 -18.71
CA PRO A 43 -6.44 10.82 -19.69
C PRO A 43 -7.67 10.16 -19.07
N LEU A 44 -8.87 10.65 -19.40
CA LEU A 44 -10.14 10.11 -18.91
C LEU A 44 -10.29 8.60 -19.16
N ALA A 45 -9.75 8.10 -20.27
CA ALA A 45 -9.77 6.67 -20.60
C ALA A 45 -9.02 5.81 -19.55
N LEU A 46 -7.91 6.31 -19.00
CA LEU A 46 -7.15 5.61 -17.96
C LEU A 46 -7.86 5.68 -16.60
N ILE A 47 -8.50 6.81 -16.29
CA ILE A 47 -9.28 6.95 -15.06
C ILE A 47 -10.46 5.97 -15.06
N ALA A 48 -11.14 5.82 -16.20
CA ALA A 48 -12.23 4.86 -16.34
C ALA A 48 -11.77 3.41 -16.12
N ASP A 49 -10.58 3.06 -16.64
CA ASP A 49 -9.95 1.74 -16.44
C ASP A 49 -9.67 1.45 -14.96
N LEU A 50 -9.11 2.43 -14.24
CA LEU A 50 -8.80 2.31 -12.81
C LEU A 50 -10.05 2.23 -11.91
N LEU A 51 -11.12 2.95 -12.27
CA LEU A 51 -12.37 2.99 -11.49
C LEU A 51 -13.25 1.75 -11.71
N THR A 52 -13.02 1.00 -12.78
CA THR A 52 -13.74 -0.24 -13.07
C THR A 52 -12.74 -1.34 -13.39
N PRO A 53 -11.98 -1.84 -12.39
CA PRO A 53 -11.05 -2.92 -12.61
C PRO A 53 -11.79 -4.13 -13.18
N THR A 54 -11.36 -4.59 -14.35
CA THR A 54 -11.89 -5.82 -14.95
C THR A 54 -10.93 -6.95 -14.65
N GLY A 55 -11.28 -7.82 -13.70
CA GLY A 55 -10.46 -8.99 -13.36
C GLY A 55 -10.56 -9.38 -11.89
N ASP A 56 -9.88 -10.45 -11.53
CA ASP A 56 -9.73 -10.89 -10.15
C ASP A 56 -8.92 -9.85 -9.36
N THR A 57 -9.32 -9.63 -8.12
CA THR A 57 -8.55 -8.78 -7.21
C THR A 57 -7.19 -9.40 -6.93
N SER A 58 -6.21 -8.56 -6.55
CA SER A 58 -4.88 -9.07 -6.15
C SER A 58 -4.96 -10.10 -5.02
N ALA A 59 -5.95 -9.98 -4.13
CA ALA A 59 -6.20 -10.93 -3.04
C ALA A 59 -6.70 -12.30 -3.56
N GLU A 60 -7.59 -12.31 -4.55
CA GLU A 60 -8.06 -13.54 -5.19
C GLU A 60 -6.95 -14.23 -5.99
N ILE A 61 -6.14 -13.45 -6.71
CA ILE A 61 -4.96 -13.95 -7.42
C ILE A 61 -4.00 -14.59 -6.43
N LEU A 62 -3.65 -13.89 -5.34
CA LEU A 62 -2.75 -14.39 -4.31
C LEU A 62 -3.28 -15.67 -3.65
N ALA A 63 -4.59 -15.75 -3.38
CA ALA A 63 -5.21 -16.95 -2.84
C ALA A 63 -5.16 -18.14 -3.81
N SER A 64 -5.17 -17.88 -5.13
CA SER A 64 -5.14 -18.92 -6.16
C SER A 64 -3.73 -19.39 -6.53
N GLU A 65 -2.75 -18.48 -6.56
CA GLU A 65 -1.38 -18.74 -7.00
C GLU A 65 -0.39 -18.94 -5.84
N GLY A 66 -0.67 -18.35 -4.68
CA GLY A 66 0.24 -18.31 -3.54
C GLY A 66 1.33 -17.23 -3.69
N LEU A 67 2.22 -17.16 -2.69
CA LEU A 67 3.41 -16.31 -2.75
C LEU A 67 4.44 -16.92 -3.71
N PRO A 68 5.21 -16.10 -4.44
CA PRO A 68 6.31 -16.60 -5.26
C PRO A 68 7.40 -17.24 -4.40
N GLU A 69 8.10 -18.22 -4.98
CA GLU A 69 9.21 -18.93 -4.32
C GLU A 69 10.37 -17.99 -3.96
N ASP A 70 10.71 -17.08 -4.89
CA ASP A 70 11.72 -16.03 -4.68
C ASP A 70 11.03 -14.66 -4.58
N ALA A 71 10.92 -14.14 -3.36
CA ALA A 71 10.34 -12.83 -3.09
C ALA A 71 11.35 -11.72 -3.46
N TRP A 72 11.38 -11.31 -4.73
CA TRP A 72 12.32 -10.28 -5.24
C TRP A 72 12.25 -8.92 -4.48
N TRP A 73 11.17 -8.68 -3.74
CA TRP A 73 10.96 -7.51 -2.88
C TRP A 73 11.51 -7.66 -1.46
N ASP A 74 11.86 -8.87 -1.02
CA ASP A 74 12.47 -9.10 0.29
C ASP A 74 14.00 -9.04 0.16
N GLU A 75 14.55 -7.85 0.41
CA GLU A 75 15.99 -7.61 0.39
C GLU A 75 16.76 -8.45 1.44
N ARG A 76 16.06 -9.09 2.39
CA ARG A 76 16.68 -9.99 3.37
C ARG A 76 17.27 -11.25 2.74
N GLU A 77 16.87 -11.60 1.52
CA GLU A 77 17.44 -12.72 0.75
C GLU A 77 18.44 -12.26 -0.34
N GLY A 78 18.52 -10.94 -0.60
CA GLY A 78 19.29 -10.31 -1.69
C GLY A 78 20.81 -10.18 -1.47
N GLY A 79 21.43 -11.06 -0.69
CA GLY A 79 22.86 -11.04 -0.39
C GLY A 79 23.75 -11.89 -1.32
N GLY A 80 23.29 -12.29 -2.51
CA GLY A 80 24.00 -13.36 -3.24
C GLY A 80 23.89 -13.43 -4.77
N ALA A 81 23.22 -12.50 -5.47
CA ALA A 81 23.24 -12.51 -6.93
C ALA A 81 24.41 -11.66 -7.47
N SER A 82 25.65 -12.13 -7.26
CA SER A 82 26.81 -11.64 -8.03
C SER A 82 26.68 -12.14 -9.47
N HIS A 83 26.25 -11.25 -10.37
CA HIS A 83 26.38 -11.46 -11.81
C HIS A 83 27.85 -11.19 -12.19
N ALA A 84 28.62 -12.25 -12.39
CA ALA A 84 29.95 -12.22 -13.00
C ALA A 84 29.87 -12.52 -14.51
#